data_AF-A0A940CKN1-F1
#
_entry.id   AF-A0A940CKN1-F1
#
_cell.length_a   1.000
_cell.length_b   1.000
_cell.length_c   1.000
_cell.angle_alpha   90.00
_cell.angle_beta   90.00
_cell.angle_gamma   90.00
#
_symmetry.space_group_name_H-M   'P 1'
#
loop_
_entity.id
_entity.type
_entity.pdbx_description
1 polymer ?
#
loop_
_entity_poly.entity_id
_entity_poly.type
_entity_poly.pdbx_seq_one_letter_code
_entity_poly.pdbx_strand_id
1 'polypeptide(L)'
;NIDQTSKGGHDWAARIMVGHGKKFGSKLLSLSHSSFLEEGFLQQSPWTKGSRDYVVSNDKSGEWHTRKINVKELLEKTHGISFTNFLAVFSDSNNSKQKIIAYYRNIYFSDR
;
A
#
# COMPACT_ATOMS: atom_id res chain seq x y z
N ASN A 1 -6.67 19.07 7.60
CA ASN A 1 -6.46 17.65 7.30
C ASN A 1 -5.81 17.52 5.95
N ILE A 2 -4.78 16.67 5.84
CA ILE A 2 -4.17 16.30 4.57
C ILE A 2 -5.12 15.32 3.87
N ASP A 3 -5.37 15.52 2.58
CA ASP A 3 -6.19 14.61 1.78
C ASP A 3 -5.31 13.49 1.19
N GLN A 4 -5.36 12.31 1.81
CA GLN A 4 -4.62 11.11 1.39
C GLN A 4 -5.05 10.52 0.04
N THR A 5 -6.15 11.01 -0.55
CA THR A 5 -6.59 10.60 -1.90
C THR A 5 -5.93 11.42 -3.01
N SER A 6 -5.36 12.58 -2.67
CA SER A 6 -4.73 13.50 -3.60
C SER A 6 -3.22 13.26 -3.73
N LYS A 7 -2.60 13.71 -4.84
CA LYS A 7 -1.14 13.65 -5.01
C LYS A 7 -0.37 14.34 -3.87
N GLY A 8 -0.84 15.52 -3.45
CA GLY A 8 -0.18 16.34 -2.44
C GLY A 8 -0.42 15.90 -0.99
N GLY A 9 -1.19 14.83 -0.79
CA GLY A 9 -1.41 14.25 0.53
C GLY A 9 -1.17 12.75 0.61
N HIS A 10 -0.61 12.14 -0.44
CA HIS A 10 -0.43 10.69 -0.60
C HIS A 10 0.69 10.12 0.28
N ASP A 11 0.63 10.39 1.58
CA ASP A 11 1.56 9.89 2.58
C ASP A 11 1.02 8.64 3.26
N TRP A 12 1.90 7.67 3.49
CA TRP A 12 1.56 6.39 4.11
C TRP A 12 2.61 6.03 5.16
N ALA A 13 2.19 5.94 6.42
CA ALA A 13 3.09 5.66 7.53
C ALA A 13 3.82 4.31 7.35
N ALA A 14 3.10 3.30 6.86
CA ALA A 14 3.68 2.03 6.46
C ALA A 14 3.00 1.55 5.17
N ARG A 15 3.80 1.14 4.19
CA ARG A 15 3.33 0.71 2.87
C ARG A 15 4.09 -0.50 2.38
N ILE A 16 3.35 -1.44 1.79
CA ILE A 16 3.91 -2.53 0.99
C ILE A 16 3.28 -2.45 -0.39
N MET A 17 4.10 -2.34 -1.43
CA MET A 17 3.65 -2.39 -2.82
C MET A 17 4.00 -3.72 -3.46
N VAL A 18 3.01 -4.33 -4.10
CA VAL A 18 3.11 -5.63 -4.78
C VAL A 18 2.46 -5.57 -6.15
N GLY A 19 2.86 -6.48 -7.04
CA GLY A 19 2.20 -6.68 -8.32
C GLY A 19 3.17 -6.91 -9.46
N HIS A 20 2.86 -6.36 -10.63
CA HIS A 20 3.68 -6.48 -11.83
C HIS A 20 4.36 -5.15 -12.16
N GLY A 21 5.66 -5.05 -11.87
CA GLY A 21 6.51 -3.92 -12.24
C GLY A 21 6.93 -3.97 -13.70
N LYS A 22 6.71 -2.89 -14.45
CA LYS A 22 7.14 -2.71 -15.86
C LYS A 22 7.60 -1.26 -16.08
N LYS A 23 8.33 -1.01 -17.17
CA LYS A 23 8.69 0.36 -17.59
C LYS A 23 7.46 1.21 -17.89
N PHE A 24 6.43 0.60 -18.52
CA PHE A 24 5.14 1.23 -18.81
C PHE A 24 4.01 0.27 -18.46
N GLY A 25 2.91 0.80 -17.92
CA GLY A 25 1.72 0.01 -17.60
C GLY A 25 1.89 -0.93 -16.39
N SER A 26 2.70 -0.53 -15.41
CA SER A 26 2.81 -1.24 -14.14
C SER A 26 1.44 -1.40 -13.48
N LYS A 27 1.20 -2.60 -12.95
CA LYS A 27 -0.02 -2.97 -12.23
C LYS A 27 0.38 -3.24 -10.78
N LEU A 28 0.34 -2.19 -9.96
CA LEU A 28 0.84 -2.24 -8.59
C LEU A 28 -0.30 -1.97 -7.63
N LEU A 29 -0.41 -2.83 -6.62
CA LEU A 29 -1.30 -2.68 -5.50
C LEU A 29 -0.47 -2.25 -4.30
N SER A 30 -0.85 -1.12 -3.71
CA SER A 30 -0.37 -0.72 -2.40
C SER A 30 -1.25 -1.26 -1.30
N LEU A 31 -0.63 -1.86 -0.30
CA LEU A 31 -1.20 -2.24 0.98
C LEU A 31 -0.72 -1.23 2.01
N SER A 32 -1.59 -0.29 2.38
CA SER A 32 -1.19 0.88 3.18
C SER A 32 -1.85 0.90 4.55
N HIS A 33 -1.09 1.31 5.56
CA HIS A 33 -1.63 1.81 6.81
C HIS A 33 -2.05 3.28 6.64
N SER A 34 -3.31 3.59 6.93
CA SER A 34 -3.86 4.93 6.85
C SER A 34 -4.11 5.51 8.24
N SER A 35 -3.93 6.82 8.37
CA SER A 35 -4.42 7.53 9.55
C SER A 35 -5.84 8.06 9.33
N PHE A 36 -6.30 8.30 8.10
CA PHE A 36 -7.54 9.05 7.86
C PHE A 36 -8.61 8.29 7.07
N LEU A 37 -8.22 7.31 6.26
CA LEU A 37 -9.10 6.56 5.36
C LEU A 37 -9.45 5.21 5.99
N GLU A 38 -10.70 4.78 5.84
CA GLU A 38 -11.19 3.54 6.45
C GLU A 38 -10.52 2.28 5.87
N GLU A 39 -10.47 1.22 6.67
CA GLU A 39 -10.03 -0.09 6.19
C GLU A 39 -10.90 -0.57 5.03
N GLY A 40 -10.26 -1.15 4.01
CA GLY A 40 -10.94 -1.57 2.80
C GLY A 40 -11.13 -0.48 1.76
N PHE A 41 -10.82 0.79 2.09
CA PHE A 41 -10.83 1.86 1.10
C PHE A 41 -9.87 1.53 -0.05
N LEU A 42 -10.41 1.60 -1.28
CA LEU A 42 -9.70 1.29 -2.51
C LEU A 42 -9.81 2.47 -3.46
N GLN A 43 -8.67 2.96 -3.94
CA GLN A 43 -8.62 4.02 -4.94
C GLN A 43 -7.64 3.72 -6.07
N GLN A 44 -7.83 4.40 -7.20
CA GLN A 44 -6.75 4.56 -8.16
C GLN A 44 -5.66 5.45 -7.56
N SER A 45 -4.40 5.05 -7.72
CA SER A 45 -3.31 5.85 -7.21
C SER A 45 -3.25 7.21 -7.92
N PRO A 46 -3.07 8.32 -7.19
CA PRO A 46 -3.00 9.64 -7.80
C PRO A 46 -1.73 9.81 -8.67
N TRP A 47 -0.71 8.97 -8.48
CA TRP A 47 0.55 9.00 -9.23
C TRP A 47 0.51 8.27 -10.56
N THR A 48 -0.17 7.13 -10.62
CA THR A 48 -0.13 6.21 -11.77
C THR A 48 -1.50 5.58 -12.02
N LYS A 49 -1.99 5.67 -13.27
CA LYS A 49 -3.30 5.13 -13.65
C LYS A 49 -3.42 3.61 -13.46
N GLY A 50 -2.31 2.89 -13.64
CA GLY A 50 -2.24 1.44 -13.52
C GLY A 50 -2.13 0.91 -12.09
N SER A 51 -1.99 1.79 -11.09
CA SER A 51 -1.83 1.37 -9.70
C SER A 51 -3.07 1.63 -8.87
N ARG A 52 -3.22 0.87 -7.80
CA ARG A 52 -4.30 1.00 -6.82
C ARG A 52 -3.70 1.12 -5.42
N ASP A 53 -4.35 1.90 -4.57
CA ASP A 53 -4.06 1.96 -3.15
C ASP A 53 -5.20 1.34 -2.36
N TYR A 54 -4.87 0.38 -1.51
CA TYR A 54 -5.80 -0.35 -0.66
C TYR A 54 -5.39 -0.17 0.81
N VAL A 55 -6.30 0.35 1.61
CA VAL A 55 -6.07 0.56 3.04
C VAL A 55 -6.28 -0.76 3.77
N VAL A 56 -5.19 -1.32 4.29
CA VAL A 56 -5.23 -2.59 5.03
C VAL A 56 -5.48 -2.40 6.52
N SER A 57 -5.13 -1.23 7.04
CA SER A 57 -5.36 -0.87 8.44
C SER A 57 -5.54 0.63 8.56
N ASN A 58 -6.40 1.03 9.50
CA ASN A 58 -6.57 2.40 9.92
C ASN A 58 -6.45 2.45 11.44
N ASP A 59 -5.49 3.21 11.95
CA ASP A 59 -5.49 3.57 13.37
C ASP A 59 -4.74 4.89 13.62
N LYS A 60 -5.08 5.54 14.74
CA LYS A 60 -4.32 6.63 15.36
C LYS A 60 -4.14 6.46 16.87
N SER A 61 -4.72 5.42 17.47
CA SER A 61 -4.66 5.19 18.90
C SER A 61 -3.24 4.85 19.38
N GLY A 62 -2.42 4.29 18.49
CA GLY A 62 -1.07 3.82 18.83
C GLY A 62 -1.06 2.39 19.35
N GLU A 63 -2.21 1.72 19.36
CA GLU A 63 -2.35 0.33 19.74
C GLU A 63 -1.92 -0.62 18.62
N TRP A 64 -1.47 -1.81 19.02
CA TRP A 64 -1.09 -2.84 18.06
C TRP A 64 -2.32 -3.50 17.45
N HIS A 65 -2.42 -3.44 16.13
CA HIS A 65 -3.47 -4.12 15.38
C HIS A 65 -2.87 -5.19 14.48
N THR A 66 -3.50 -6.37 14.46
CA THR A 66 -3.16 -7.45 13.52
C THR A 66 -4.18 -7.48 12.40
N ARG A 67 -3.69 -7.57 11.16
CA ARG A 67 -4.51 -7.77 9.96
C ARG A 67 -3.93 -8.92 9.15
N LYS A 68 -4.82 -9.74 8.60
CA LYS A 68 -4.47 -10.83 7.69
C LYS A 68 -5.14 -10.56 6.35
N ILE A 69 -4.37 -10.65 5.28
CA ILE A 69 -4.83 -10.29 3.95
C ILE A 69 -4.35 -11.31 2.92
N ASN A 70 -5.24 -11.70 2.01
CA ASN A 70 -4.87 -12.52 0.87
C ASN A 70 -4.44 -11.61 -0.28
N VAL A 71 -3.13 -11.44 -0.44
CA VAL A 71 -2.54 -10.55 -1.45
C VAL A 71 -2.88 -11.01 -2.87
N LYS A 72 -2.95 -12.34 -3.10
CA LYS A 72 -3.27 -12.91 -4.42
C LYS A 72 -4.69 -12.53 -4.85
N GLU A 73 -5.68 -12.76 -3.98
CA GLU A 73 -7.08 -12.44 -4.27
C GLU A 73 -7.28 -10.95 -4.57
N LEU A 74 -6.59 -10.07 -3.82
CA LEU A 74 -6.65 -8.64 -4.07
C LEU A 74 -6.03 -8.24 -5.40
N LEU A 75 -4.88 -8.81 -5.76
CA LEU A 75 -4.26 -8.59 -7.07
C LEU A 75 -5.15 -9.08 -8.22
N GLU A 76 -5.81 -10.22 -8.05
CA GLU A 76 -6.77 -10.75 -9.02
C GLU A 76 -7.96 -9.80 -9.17
N LYS A 77 -8.57 -9.37 -8.05
CA LYS A 77 -9.71 -8.44 -8.04
C LYS A 77 -9.39 -7.07 -8.63
N THR A 78 -8.20 -6.54 -8.35
CA THR A 78 -7.84 -5.15 -8.71
C THR A 78 -7.17 -5.03 -10.08
N HIS A 79 -6.48 -6.08 -10.53
CA HIS A 79 -5.60 -6.01 -11.71
C HIS A 79 -5.72 -7.23 -12.65
N GLY A 80 -6.45 -8.27 -12.25
CA GLY A 80 -6.59 -9.53 -12.99
C GLY A 80 -5.30 -10.35 -13.05
N ILE A 81 -4.43 -10.25 -12.03
CA ILE A 81 -3.15 -10.96 -11.98
C ILE A 81 -3.02 -11.76 -10.68
N SER A 82 -2.44 -12.96 -10.77
CA SER A 82 -2.35 -13.93 -9.67
C SER A 82 -0.93 -14.14 -9.14
N PHE A 83 0.05 -13.40 -9.68
CA PHE A 83 1.46 -13.45 -9.26
C PHE A 83 2.06 -12.05 -9.20
N THR A 84 3.16 -11.92 -8.45
CA THR A 84 3.94 -10.69 -8.36
C THR A 84 5.38 -10.92 -8.79
N ASN A 85 5.97 -9.95 -9.49
CA ASN A 85 7.41 -9.88 -9.79
C ASN A 85 8.09 -8.67 -9.14
N PHE A 86 7.37 -7.98 -8.25
CA PHE A 86 7.78 -6.71 -7.67
C PHE A 86 7.28 -6.62 -6.23
N LEU A 87 8.20 -6.36 -5.30
CA LEU A 87 7.88 -5.99 -3.93
C LEU A 87 8.67 -4.72 -3.59
N ALA A 88 8.00 -3.72 -3.04
CA ALA A 88 8.64 -2.61 -2.36
C ALA A 88 8.02 -2.42 -0.98
N VAL A 89 8.87 -2.17 0.01
CA VAL A 89 8.48 -1.95 1.40
C VAL A 89 9.06 -0.62 1.82
N PHE A 90 8.20 0.34 2.16
CA PHE A 90 8.64 1.70 2.43
C PHE A 90 7.58 2.50 3.20
N SER A 91 8.00 3.66 3.67
CA SER A 91 7.15 4.70 4.26
C SER A 91 7.23 5.95 3.39
N ASP A 92 6.13 6.71 3.34
CA ASP A 92 6.09 7.99 2.63
C ASP A 92 5.64 9.10 3.58
N SER A 93 6.51 10.09 3.78
CA SER A 93 6.24 11.32 4.54
C SER A 93 6.68 12.58 3.83
N ASN A 94 6.89 12.54 2.51
CA ASN A 94 7.41 13.70 1.79
C ASN A 94 6.44 14.90 1.84
N ASN A 95 5.12 14.68 1.81
CA ASN A 95 4.13 15.75 1.80
C ASN A 95 3.90 16.32 3.20
N SER A 96 3.79 15.45 4.21
CA SER A 96 3.59 15.83 5.61
C SER A 96 4.85 16.30 6.32
N LYS A 97 6.03 15.90 5.82
CA LYS A 97 7.36 16.11 6.43
C LYS A 97 7.49 15.54 7.85
N GLN A 98 6.63 14.60 8.21
CA GLN A 98 6.65 13.99 9.53
C GLN A 98 7.73 12.90 9.64
N LYS A 99 8.21 12.68 10.87
CA LYS A 99 9.09 11.55 11.16
C LYS A 99 8.26 10.28 11.23
N ILE A 100 8.72 9.23 10.55
CA ILE A 100 8.12 7.90 10.58
C ILE A 100 9.12 6.92 11.16
N ILE A 101 8.63 6.03 12.03
CA ILE A 101 9.32 4.81 12.43
C ILE A 101 8.41 3.65 12.05
N ALA A 102 8.89 2.78 11.16
CA ALA A 102 8.18 1.58 10.72
C ALA A 102 9.09 0.37 10.85
N TYR A 103 8.55 -0.72 11.39
CA TYR A 103 9.27 -1.99 11.55
C TYR A 103 8.69 -3.04 10.61
N TYR A 104 9.55 -3.60 9.77
CA TYR A 104 9.21 -4.69 8.87
C TYR A 104 10.03 -5.91 9.27
N ARG A 105 9.37 -7.01 9.60
CA ARG A 105 10.01 -8.23 10.08
C ARG A 105 9.33 -9.45 9.49
N ASN A 106 10.05 -10.59 9.49
CA ASN A 106 9.51 -11.89 9.11
C ASN A 106 8.87 -11.87 7.70
N ILE A 107 9.56 -11.23 6.74
CA ILE A 107 9.16 -11.26 5.33
C ILE A 107 9.79 -12.51 4.72
N TYR A 108 8.95 -13.43 4.28
CA TYR A 108 9.38 -14.69 3.67
C TYR A 108 9.07 -14.68 2.18
N PHE A 109 10.03 -15.17 1.40
CA PHE A 109 9.85 -15.49 -0.01
C PHE A 109 10.07 -16.99 -0.16
N SER A 110 9.20 -17.65 -0.91
CA SER A 110 9.44 -19.01 -1.37
C SER A 110 9.79 -18.94 -2.86
N ASP A 111 10.77 -19.75 -3.27
CA ASP A 111 10.90 -20.07 -4.69
C ASP A 111 9.65 -20.85 -5.15
N ARG A 112 9.46 -20.94 -6.47
CA ARG A 112 8.43 -21.82 -7.05
C ARG A 112 8.78 -23.29 -6.90
#